data_AF-A0A2A5WAJ6-F1
#
_entry.id   AF-A0A2A5WAJ6-F1
#
_cell.length_a   1.000
_cell.length_b   1.000
_cell.length_c   1.000
_cell.angle_alpha   90.00
_cell.angle_beta   90.00
_cell.angle_gamma   90.00
#
_symmetry.space_group_name_H-M   'P 1'
#
loop_
_entity.id
_entity.type
_entity.pdbx_description
1 polymer ?
#
loop_
_entity_poly.entity_id
_entity_poly.type
_entity_poly.pdbx_seq_one_letter_code
_entity_poly.pdbx_strand_id
1 'polypeptide(L)'
;MVDGTLDPYQRLQEIRNLTKTESEQEQPRELNVLAPTIAVEEIDRAVVNKLMQEISNDPETTKTRLAASDAQLEDILIIISNARSFINNSEMANVRAMCNAWNRSELEDDSRIEEALNAYKRRAQFTKDFIAKYYRIVLMDIEAVLQGPSLVRFSSYMEDRRRRMASSGAITWGAVVENVTSGREAVHFHCRRN
;
A
#
# COMPACT_ATOMS: atom_id res chain seq x y z
N MET A 1 -50.81 -15.59 -18.25
CA MET A 1 -49.70 -14.72 -18.71
C MET A 1 -49.73 -13.46 -17.86
N VAL A 2 -48.54 -12.93 -17.53
CA VAL A 2 -48.26 -11.74 -16.67
C VAL A 2 -48.39 -12.07 -15.17
N ASP A 3 -47.46 -11.83 -14.24
CA ASP A 3 -46.06 -11.33 -14.14
C ASP A 3 -45.78 -11.42 -12.61
N GLY A 4 -44.74 -12.06 -12.05
CA GLY A 4 -43.33 -11.96 -12.36
C GLY A 4 -42.59 -10.92 -11.51
N THR A 5 -43.26 -10.22 -10.58
CA THR A 5 -42.62 -9.20 -9.72
C THR A 5 -42.96 -9.38 -8.23
N LEU A 6 -42.08 -10.10 -7.52
CA LEU A 6 -41.99 -10.02 -6.06
C LEU A 6 -41.47 -8.63 -5.66
N ASP A 7 -42.15 -8.02 -4.68
CA ASP A 7 -41.90 -6.67 -4.16
C ASP A 7 -40.44 -6.49 -3.67
N PRO A 8 -39.69 -5.48 -4.16
CA PRO A 8 -38.33 -5.17 -3.70
C PRO A 8 -38.19 -5.02 -2.18
N TYR A 9 -39.26 -4.61 -1.48
CA TYR A 9 -39.24 -4.49 -0.02
C TYR A 9 -39.22 -5.83 0.70
N GLN A 10 -39.87 -6.86 0.15
CA GLN A 10 -39.83 -8.22 0.71
C GLN A 10 -38.43 -8.83 0.59
N ARG A 11 -37.73 -8.63 -0.55
CA ARG A 11 -36.34 -9.07 -0.72
C ARG A 11 -35.37 -8.41 0.25
N LEU A 12 -35.55 -7.11 0.53
CA LEU A 12 -34.70 -6.39 1.48
C LEU A 12 -34.89 -6.89 2.92
N GLN A 13 -36.11 -7.31 3.28
CA GLN A 13 -36.38 -7.89 4.60
C GLN A 13 -35.80 -9.30 4.76
N GLU A 14 -35.84 -10.13 3.73
CA GLU A 14 -35.19 -11.46 3.75
C GLU A 14 -33.67 -11.36 3.91
N ILE A 15 -33.01 -10.46 3.17
CA ILE A 15 -31.55 -10.21 3.29
C ILE A 15 -31.18 -9.71 4.69
N ARG A 16 -32.01 -8.83 5.27
CA ARG A 16 -31.81 -8.28 6.62
C ARG A 16 -32.02 -9.33 7.73
N ASN A 17 -32.88 -10.31 7.49
CA ASN A 17 -33.13 -11.39 8.44
C ASN A 17 -32.05 -12.48 8.35
N LEU A 18 -31.52 -12.76 7.15
CA LEU A 18 -30.37 -13.66 6.97
C LEU A 18 -29.11 -13.11 7.66
N THR A 19 -28.81 -11.82 7.49
CA THR A 19 -27.66 -11.16 8.13
C THR A 19 -27.79 -11.01 9.65
N LYS A 20 -29.02 -10.91 10.18
CA LYS A 20 -29.26 -10.94 11.63
C LYS A 20 -28.94 -12.29 12.26
N THR A 21 -29.31 -13.38 11.60
CA THR A 21 -29.17 -14.73 12.16
C THR A 21 -27.70 -15.19 12.18
N GLU A 22 -26.87 -14.72 11.25
CA GLU A 22 -25.43 -14.98 11.23
C GLU A 22 -24.65 -14.12 12.26
N SER A 23 -25.20 -12.96 12.65
CA SER A 23 -24.52 -12.02 13.56
C SER A 23 -24.59 -12.39 15.05
N GLU A 24 -25.46 -13.32 15.44
CA GLU A 24 -25.69 -13.67 16.85
C GLU A 24 -24.85 -14.86 17.35
N GLN A 25 -24.01 -15.48 16.50
CA GLN A 25 -23.15 -16.61 16.89
C GLN A 25 -21.63 -16.37 16.77
N GLU A 26 -21.16 -15.24 16.23
CA GLU A 26 -19.74 -14.91 16.30
C GLU A 26 -19.44 -14.12 17.58
N GLN A 27 -18.82 -14.78 18.56
CA GLN A 27 -18.11 -14.07 19.62
C GLN A 27 -17.19 -13.03 18.97
N PRO A 28 -17.14 -11.78 19.48
CA PRO A 28 -16.31 -10.74 18.90
C PRO A 28 -14.86 -11.21 18.91
N ARG A 29 -14.32 -11.53 17.72
CA ARG A 29 -12.89 -11.78 17.57
C ARG A 29 -12.18 -10.52 18.03
N GLU A 30 -11.40 -10.63 19.10
CA GLU A 30 -10.49 -9.56 19.50
C GLU A 30 -9.58 -9.24 18.31
N LEU A 31 -9.79 -8.05 17.73
CA LEU A 31 -8.91 -7.48 16.72
C LEU A 31 -7.62 -7.04 17.40
N ASN A 32 -6.68 -7.98 17.55
CA ASN A 32 -5.32 -7.66 17.93
C ASN A 32 -4.66 -6.90 16.76
N VAL A 33 -4.46 -5.60 16.96
CA VAL A 33 -3.78 -4.71 16.01
C VAL A 33 -2.29 -5.07 15.99
N LEU A 34 -1.91 -5.93 15.05
CA LEU A 34 -0.53 -6.33 14.80
C LEU A 34 0.10 -5.41 13.73
N ALA A 35 1.08 -4.61 14.16
CA ALA A 35 2.12 -3.96 13.34
C ALA A 35 1.75 -2.72 12.47
N PRO A 36 2.76 -1.89 12.09
CA PRO A 36 2.57 -0.67 11.31
C PRO A 36 1.94 -0.94 9.94
N THR A 37 1.01 -0.08 9.53
CA THR A 37 0.09 -0.36 8.40
C THR A 37 0.58 0.12 7.03
N ILE A 38 1.73 0.78 7.00
CA ILE A 38 2.55 1.06 5.81
C ILE A 38 3.90 0.42 6.10
N ALA A 39 4.43 -0.34 5.14
CA ALA A 39 5.77 -0.90 5.26
C ALA A 39 6.77 0.25 5.54
N VAL A 40 7.71 0.06 6.47
CA VAL A 40 8.64 1.14 6.89
C VAL A 40 9.36 1.75 5.68
N GLU A 41 9.63 0.92 4.68
CA GLU A 41 10.24 1.26 3.41
C GLU A 41 9.40 2.20 2.52
N GLU A 42 8.08 2.23 2.73
CA GLU A 42 7.13 3.02 1.93
C GLU A 42 6.65 4.29 2.64
N ILE A 43 7.05 4.52 3.90
CA ILE A 43 6.60 5.69 4.68
C ILE A 43 6.99 6.99 3.97
N ASP A 44 8.25 7.15 3.54
CA ASP A 44 8.69 8.37 2.87
C ASP A 44 7.90 8.63 1.59
N ARG A 45 7.65 7.58 0.78
CA ARG A 45 6.79 7.67 -0.39
C ARG A 45 5.39 8.18 -0.04
N ALA A 46 4.78 7.64 1.01
CA ALA A 46 3.45 8.03 1.45
C ALA A 46 3.41 9.49 1.92
N VAL A 47 4.38 9.92 2.72
CA VAL A 47 4.48 11.31 3.22
C VAL A 47 4.63 12.28 2.06
N VAL A 48 5.52 12.00 1.11
CA VAL A 48 5.80 12.89 -0.01
C VAL A 48 4.60 12.95 -0.97
N ASN A 49 3.90 11.84 -1.21
CA ASN A 49 2.65 11.86 -1.97
C ASN A 49 1.55 12.66 -1.26
N LYS A 50 1.49 12.61 0.08
CA LYS A 50 0.56 13.43 0.87
C LYS A 50 0.90 14.92 0.73
N LEU A 51 2.19 15.28 0.74
CA LEU A 51 2.62 16.65 0.52
C LEU A 51 2.17 17.16 -0.85
N MET A 52 2.40 16.39 -1.91
CA MET A 52 1.93 16.75 -3.26
C MET A 52 0.41 16.99 -3.29
N GLN A 53 -0.40 16.11 -2.66
CA GLN A 53 -1.84 16.31 -2.54
C GLN A 53 -2.20 17.60 -1.78
N GLU A 54 -1.49 17.90 -0.70
CA GLU A 54 -1.71 19.12 0.09
C GLU A 54 -1.37 20.38 -0.71
N ILE A 55 -0.28 20.37 -1.50
CA ILE A 55 0.06 21.48 -2.41
C ILE A 55 -1.00 21.63 -3.50
N SER A 56 -1.47 20.54 -4.11
CA SER A 56 -2.50 20.60 -5.17
C SER A 56 -3.86 21.09 -4.66
N ASN A 57 -4.22 20.75 -3.43
CA ASN A 57 -5.54 21.11 -2.87
C ASN A 57 -5.55 22.49 -2.21
N ASP A 58 -4.48 22.85 -1.50
CA ASP A 58 -4.36 24.11 -0.77
C ASP A 58 -2.90 24.61 -0.79
N PRO A 59 -2.49 25.20 -1.93
CA PRO A 59 -1.11 25.66 -2.12
C PRO A 59 -0.75 26.79 -1.16
N GLU A 60 -1.67 27.72 -0.86
CA GLU A 60 -1.40 28.88 0.00
C GLU A 60 -1.18 28.48 1.47
N THR A 61 -2.01 27.58 2.00
CA THR A 61 -1.79 27.04 3.34
C THR A 61 -0.49 26.24 3.39
N THR A 62 -0.21 25.43 2.36
CA THR A 62 1.02 24.63 2.31
C THR A 62 2.26 25.52 2.22
N LYS A 63 2.21 26.60 1.43
CA LYS A 63 3.25 27.63 1.31
C LYS A 63 3.55 28.25 2.67
N THR A 64 2.50 28.72 3.34
CA THR A 64 2.61 29.34 4.67
C THR A 64 3.18 28.37 5.70
N ARG A 65 2.68 27.13 5.70
CA ARG A 65 3.14 26.07 6.60
C ARG A 65 4.60 25.76 6.39
N LEU A 66 5.05 25.63 5.15
CA LEU A 66 6.44 25.35 4.82
C LEU A 66 7.33 26.60 4.82
N ALA A 67 6.79 27.81 4.92
CA ALA A 67 7.53 29.05 4.68
C ALA A 67 8.31 29.02 3.35
N ALA A 68 7.72 28.40 2.32
CA ALA A 68 8.28 28.27 0.99
C ALA A 68 7.85 29.43 0.09
N SER A 69 8.58 29.69 -0.99
CA SER A 69 8.10 30.52 -2.11
C SER A 69 7.24 29.71 -3.08
N ASP A 70 6.53 30.39 -3.99
CA ASP A 70 5.78 29.72 -5.06
C ASP A 70 6.71 28.88 -5.94
N ALA A 71 7.89 29.39 -6.28
CA ALA A 71 8.90 28.67 -7.05
C ALA A 71 9.36 27.38 -6.34
N GLN A 72 9.59 27.45 -5.02
CA GLN A 72 9.97 26.26 -4.26
C GLN A 72 8.85 25.21 -4.21
N LEU A 73 7.59 25.63 -4.14
CA LEU A 73 6.47 24.69 -4.19
C LEU A 73 6.33 24.03 -5.57
N GLU A 74 6.57 24.78 -6.65
CA GLU A 74 6.58 24.26 -8.01
C GLU A 74 7.71 23.22 -8.20
N ASP A 75 8.93 23.55 -7.76
CA ASP A 75 10.07 22.62 -7.80
C ASP A 75 9.78 21.33 -7.02
N ILE A 76 9.20 21.45 -5.82
CA ILE A 76 8.76 20.29 -5.03
C ILE A 76 7.75 19.45 -5.82
N LEU A 77 6.72 20.06 -6.41
CA LEU A 77 5.73 19.32 -7.18
C LEU A 77 6.34 18.57 -8.36
N ILE A 78 7.30 19.18 -9.07
CA ILE A 78 8.00 18.56 -10.20
C ILE A 78 8.81 17.36 -9.72
N ILE A 79 9.60 17.51 -8.66
CA ILE A 79 10.41 16.43 -8.08
C ILE A 79 9.52 15.25 -7.67
N ILE A 80 8.41 15.50 -6.97
CA ILE A 80 7.50 14.46 -6.51
C ILE A 80 6.79 13.78 -7.69
N SER A 81 6.36 14.55 -8.69
CA SER A 81 5.67 14.01 -9.87
C SER A 81 6.57 13.09 -10.67
N ASN A 82 7.84 13.47 -10.87
CA ASN A 82 8.85 12.64 -11.52
C ASN A 82 9.12 11.36 -10.71
N ALA A 83 9.27 11.48 -9.39
CA ALA A 83 9.45 10.34 -8.51
C ALA A 83 8.29 9.34 -8.59
N ARG A 84 7.05 9.84 -8.62
CA ARG A 84 5.84 9.02 -8.72
C ARG A 84 5.74 8.30 -10.06
N SER A 85 6.12 8.96 -11.16
CA SER A 85 6.11 8.36 -12.51
C SER A 85 7.12 7.22 -12.64
N PHE A 86 8.27 7.33 -11.97
CA PHE A 86 9.35 6.34 -12.05
C PHE A 86 9.04 5.02 -11.33
N ILE A 87 8.33 5.07 -10.20
CA ILE A 87 8.05 3.87 -9.39
C ILE A 87 6.87 3.09 -9.97
N ASN A 88 7.17 2.05 -10.74
CA ASN A 88 6.20 1.05 -11.17
C ASN A 88 6.22 -0.16 -10.22
N ASN A 89 5.26 -0.23 -9.29
CA ASN A 89 5.06 -1.42 -8.45
C ASN A 89 4.46 -2.54 -9.32
N SER A 90 5.31 -3.36 -9.94
CA SER A 90 4.85 -4.47 -10.77
C SER A 90 4.55 -5.71 -9.92
N GLU A 91 3.30 -5.84 -9.48
CA GLU A 91 2.82 -7.07 -8.83
C GLU A 91 3.06 -8.31 -9.71
N MET A 92 2.93 -8.14 -11.03
CA MET A 92 3.26 -9.16 -12.02
C MET A 92 4.74 -9.60 -11.99
N ALA A 93 5.68 -8.76 -11.55
CA ALA A 93 7.07 -9.17 -11.37
C ALA A 93 7.23 -10.09 -10.14
N ASN A 94 6.49 -9.82 -9.06
CA ASN A 94 6.47 -10.68 -7.88
C ASN A 94 5.87 -12.05 -8.22
N VAL A 95 4.72 -12.06 -8.93
CA VAL A 95 4.07 -13.28 -9.43
C VAL A 95 4.99 -14.06 -10.39
N ARG A 96 5.71 -13.38 -11.29
CA ARG A 96 6.69 -14.05 -12.16
C ARG A 96 7.83 -14.69 -11.38
N ALA A 97 8.33 -14.04 -10.33
CA ALA A 97 9.36 -14.62 -9.46
C ALA A 97 8.83 -15.88 -8.75
N MET A 98 7.60 -15.82 -8.24
CA MET A 98 6.90 -16.97 -7.64
C MET A 98 6.80 -18.14 -8.61
N CYS A 99 6.27 -17.91 -9.82
CA CYS A 99 6.05 -18.97 -10.79
C CYS A 99 7.35 -19.52 -11.38
N ASN A 100 8.38 -18.70 -11.51
CA ASN A 100 9.70 -19.18 -11.91
C ASN A 100 10.31 -20.12 -10.86
N ALA A 101 10.17 -19.81 -9.57
CA ALA A 101 10.60 -20.70 -8.49
C ALA A 101 9.78 -21.99 -8.47
N TRP A 102 8.45 -21.89 -8.54
CA TRP A 102 7.55 -23.04 -8.63
C TRP A 102 7.92 -23.99 -9.78
N ASN A 103 8.17 -23.45 -10.98
CA ASN A 103 8.45 -24.24 -12.18
C ASN A 103 9.84 -24.90 -12.19
N ARG A 104 10.79 -24.40 -11.39
CA ARG A 104 12.17 -24.92 -11.31
C ARG A 104 12.44 -25.78 -10.08
N SER A 105 11.57 -25.72 -9.08
CA SER A 105 11.70 -26.49 -7.85
C SER A 105 11.65 -28.00 -8.11
N GLU A 106 12.60 -28.71 -7.50
CA GLU A 106 12.61 -30.18 -7.38
C GLU A 106 11.92 -30.67 -6.09
N LEU A 107 11.58 -29.75 -5.17
CA LEU A 107 10.83 -30.05 -3.96
C LEU A 107 9.39 -30.47 -4.28
N GLU A 108 8.79 -31.21 -3.35
CA GLU A 108 7.40 -31.66 -3.43
C GLU A 108 6.52 -31.03 -2.33
N ASP A 109 5.21 -31.15 -2.50
CA ASP A 109 4.18 -30.72 -1.55
C ASP A 109 4.40 -29.30 -0.98
N ASP A 110 4.36 -29.16 0.34
CA ASP A 110 4.41 -27.85 1.01
C ASP A 110 5.76 -27.16 0.92
N SER A 111 6.84 -27.93 0.83
CA SER A 111 8.18 -27.36 0.68
C SER A 111 8.31 -26.62 -0.67
N ARG A 112 7.67 -27.14 -1.72
CA ARG A 112 7.62 -26.49 -3.03
C ARG A 112 6.81 -25.19 -3.01
N ILE A 113 5.67 -25.20 -2.31
CA ILE A 113 4.80 -24.04 -2.16
C ILE A 113 5.54 -22.95 -1.38
N GLU A 114 6.20 -23.32 -0.29
CA GLU A 114 6.98 -22.41 0.55
C GLU A 114 8.13 -21.76 -0.24
N GLU A 115 8.84 -22.52 -1.08
CA GLU A 115 9.89 -21.95 -1.94
C GLU A 115 9.34 -20.88 -2.90
N ALA A 116 8.20 -21.16 -3.55
CA ALA A 116 7.55 -20.23 -4.46
C ALA A 116 7.09 -18.94 -3.73
N LEU A 117 6.46 -19.09 -2.57
CA LEU A 117 6.04 -17.95 -1.74
C LEU A 117 7.23 -17.14 -1.23
N ASN A 118 8.33 -17.80 -0.87
CA ASN A 118 9.56 -17.13 -0.45
C ASN A 118 10.20 -16.37 -1.62
N ALA A 119 10.11 -16.87 -2.86
CA ALA A 119 10.57 -16.13 -4.04
C ALA A 119 9.72 -14.87 -4.30
N TYR A 120 8.39 -14.98 -4.14
CA TYR A 120 7.48 -13.83 -4.16
C TYR A 120 7.89 -12.78 -3.11
N LYS A 121 7.97 -13.20 -1.84
CA LYS A 121 8.27 -12.32 -0.70
C LYS A 121 9.62 -11.62 -0.87
N ARG A 122 10.65 -12.36 -1.30
CA ARG A 122 11.98 -11.79 -1.60
C ARG A 122 11.92 -10.73 -2.70
N ARG A 123 11.18 -10.97 -3.79
CA ARG A 123 11.06 -10.00 -4.89
C ARG A 123 10.25 -8.77 -4.48
N ALA A 124 9.22 -8.96 -3.68
CA ALA A 124 8.41 -7.88 -3.12
C ALA A 124 9.24 -7.00 -2.17
N GLN A 125 10.01 -7.61 -1.27
CA GLN A 125 10.89 -6.87 -0.36
C GLN A 125 11.99 -6.11 -1.11
N PHE A 126 12.59 -6.70 -2.16
CA PHE A 126 13.54 -5.99 -3.01
C PHE A 126 12.94 -4.70 -3.60
N THR A 127 11.68 -4.73 -4.04
CA THR A 127 10.99 -3.52 -4.53
C THR A 127 10.83 -2.49 -3.43
N LYS A 128 10.42 -2.91 -2.22
CA LYS A 128 10.29 -2.03 -1.06
C LYS A 128 11.62 -1.35 -0.71
N ASP A 129 12.70 -2.14 -0.61
CA ASP A 129 14.04 -1.63 -0.33
C ASP A 129 14.52 -0.63 -1.39
N PHE A 130 14.22 -0.92 -2.66
CA PHE A 130 14.52 0.00 -3.76
C PHE A 130 13.74 1.31 -3.62
N ILE A 131 12.44 1.25 -3.34
CA ILE A 131 11.60 2.43 -3.11
C ILE A 131 12.15 3.26 -1.96
N ALA A 132 12.50 2.64 -0.84
CA ALA A 132 13.06 3.34 0.31
C ALA A 132 14.35 4.10 -0.05
N LYS A 133 15.27 3.44 -0.76
CA LYS A 133 16.52 4.07 -1.22
C LYS A 133 16.26 5.19 -2.21
N TYR A 134 15.35 4.99 -3.15
CA TYR A 134 15.00 6.00 -4.14
C TYR A 134 14.38 7.24 -3.50
N TYR A 135 13.43 7.06 -2.58
CA TYR A 135 12.78 8.19 -1.91
C TYR A 135 13.71 8.95 -0.97
N ARG A 136 14.80 8.34 -0.46
CA ARG A 136 15.87 9.10 0.20
C ARG A 136 16.53 10.11 -0.74
N ILE A 137 16.77 9.73 -2.00
CA ILE A 137 17.33 10.64 -3.01
C ILE A 137 16.32 11.74 -3.35
N VAL A 138 15.05 11.37 -3.56
CA VAL A 138 13.97 12.35 -3.82
C VAL A 138 13.86 13.38 -2.69
N LEU A 139 14.01 12.96 -1.44
CA LEU A 139 14.02 13.87 -0.29
C LEU A 139 15.24 14.80 -0.30
N MET A 140 16.43 14.29 -0.64
CA MET A 140 17.61 15.13 -0.81
C MET A 140 17.43 16.18 -1.91
N ASP A 141 16.80 15.80 -3.03
CA ASP A 141 16.49 16.74 -4.12
C ASP A 141 15.51 17.82 -3.67
N ILE A 142 14.48 17.47 -2.89
CA ILE A 142 13.56 18.44 -2.28
C ILE A 142 14.30 19.35 -1.30
N GLU A 143 15.14 18.80 -0.43
CA GLU A 143 15.91 19.59 0.54
C GLU A 143 16.87 20.57 -0.15
N ALA A 144 17.42 20.19 -1.31
CA ALA A 144 18.33 21.03 -2.09
C ALA A 144 17.67 22.28 -2.69
N VAL A 145 16.36 22.25 -2.98
CA VAL A 145 15.60 23.44 -3.46
C VAL A 145 15.07 24.29 -2.30
N LEU A 146 15.18 23.81 -1.07
CA LEU A 146 14.77 24.51 0.13
C LEU A 146 15.95 25.22 0.81
N GLN A 147 15.67 26.38 1.41
CA GLN A 147 16.67 27.18 2.10
C GLN A 147 16.11 27.89 3.33
N GLY A 148 16.97 28.10 4.33
CA GLY A 148 16.64 28.83 5.55
C GLY A 148 15.39 28.27 6.26
N PRO A 149 14.37 29.09 6.57
CA PRO A 149 13.17 28.64 7.26
C PRO A 149 12.43 27.51 6.54
N SER A 150 12.47 27.48 5.21
CA SER A 150 11.71 26.52 4.42
C SER A 150 12.21 25.08 4.59
N LEU A 151 13.53 24.91 4.65
CA LEU A 151 14.17 23.63 4.93
C LEU A 151 13.82 23.11 6.33
N VAL A 152 13.96 23.96 7.35
CA VAL A 152 13.66 23.59 8.75
C VAL A 152 12.21 23.14 8.92
N ARG A 153 11.27 23.86 8.31
CA ARG A 153 9.85 23.52 8.37
C ARG A 153 9.51 22.28 7.56
N PHE A 154 10.18 22.04 6.45
CA PHE A 154 10.05 20.79 5.69
C PHE A 154 10.54 19.58 6.49
N SER A 155 11.72 19.64 7.11
CA SER A 155 12.22 18.54 7.96
C SER A 155 11.26 18.24 9.11
N SER A 156 10.74 19.29 9.76
CA SER A 156 9.74 19.16 10.83
C SER A 156 8.43 18.54 10.32
N TYR A 157 7.98 18.95 9.13
CA TYR A 157 6.82 18.36 8.47
C TYR A 157 7.02 16.86 8.20
N MET A 158 8.17 16.48 7.65
CA MET A 158 8.49 15.08 7.35
C MET A 158 8.49 14.22 8.62
N GLU A 159 9.11 14.69 9.71
CA GLU A 159 9.15 13.97 10.99
C GLU A 159 7.76 13.77 11.61
N ASP A 160 6.93 14.83 11.66
CA ASP A 160 5.56 14.74 12.16
C ASP A 160 4.74 13.74 11.32
N ARG A 161 4.82 13.82 9.99
CA ARG A 161 4.04 12.95 9.10
C ARG A 161 4.51 11.50 9.15
N ARG A 162 5.81 11.24 9.19
CA ARG A 162 6.35 9.87 9.41
C ARG A 162 5.80 9.28 10.71
N ARG A 163 5.85 10.05 11.80
CA ARG A 163 5.35 9.61 13.10
C ARG A 163 3.86 9.27 13.03
N ARG A 164 3.05 10.16 12.44
CA ARG A 164 1.60 9.94 12.29
C ARG A 164 1.28 8.73 11.43
N MET A 165 1.97 8.56 10.30
CA MET A 165 1.74 7.43 9.40
C MET A 165 2.20 6.11 10.00
N ALA A 166 3.28 6.11 10.78
CA ALA A 166 3.72 4.94 11.53
C ALA A 166 2.72 4.55 12.65
N SER A 167 2.01 5.54 13.22
CA SER A 167 1.06 5.32 14.32
C SER A 167 -0.41 5.17 13.89
N SER A 168 -0.76 5.39 12.62
CA SER A 168 -2.17 5.61 12.21
C SER A 168 -3.01 4.36 11.92
N GLY A 169 -2.52 3.13 12.08
CA GLY A 169 -3.39 1.93 11.97
C GLY A 169 -4.16 1.78 10.65
N ALA A 170 -3.76 2.48 9.58
CA ALA A 170 -4.50 2.59 8.33
C ALA A 170 -4.26 1.39 7.40
N ILE A 171 -5.19 0.44 7.43
CA ILE A 171 -5.21 -0.82 6.67
C ILE A 171 -4.88 -0.60 5.19
N THR A 172 -3.79 -1.20 4.72
CA THR A 172 -3.52 -1.40 3.29
C THR A 172 -3.74 -2.87 2.94
N TRP A 173 -4.38 -3.10 1.80
CA TRP A 173 -4.65 -4.45 1.25
C TRP A 173 -3.34 -5.08 0.77
N GLY A 174 -2.56 -5.67 1.68
CA GLY A 174 -1.26 -6.28 1.36
C GLY A 174 -1.07 -7.74 1.77
N ALA A 175 -1.99 -8.30 2.57
CA ALA A 175 -1.74 -9.54 3.34
C ALA A 175 -2.26 -10.85 2.71
N VAL A 176 -2.60 -10.89 1.42
CA VAL A 176 -3.25 -12.08 0.82
C VAL A 176 -2.30 -13.30 0.78
N VAL A 177 -0.98 -13.10 0.87
CA VAL A 177 0.04 -14.15 0.68
C VAL A 177 0.80 -14.54 1.97
N GLU A 178 0.31 -14.13 3.15
CA GLU A 178 1.04 -14.37 4.41
C GLU A 178 0.91 -15.81 4.94
N ASN A 179 -0.15 -16.54 4.61
CA ASN A 179 -0.38 -17.91 5.09
C ASN A 179 -0.14 -18.95 3.97
N VAL A 180 0.48 -20.10 4.29
CA VAL A 180 0.73 -21.21 3.35
C VAL A 180 -0.58 -21.73 2.74
N THR A 181 -1.69 -21.73 3.48
CA THR A 181 -2.99 -22.17 2.95
C THR A 181 -3.53 -21.24 1.85
N SER A 182 -3.48 -19.91 2.05
CA SER A 182 -3.85 -18.94 1.02
C SER A 182 -2.79 -18.82 -0.08
N GLY A 183 -1.52 -19.04 0.27
CA GLY A 183 -0.40 -19.07 -0.65
C GLY A 183 -0.41 -20.27 -1.59
N ARG A 184 -0.90 -21.44 -1.13
CA ARG A 184 -1.11 -22.62 -1.97
C ARG A 184 -2.12 -22.33 -3.07
N GLU A 185 -3.24 -21.70 -2.75
CA GLU A 185 -4.25 -21.28 -3.74
C GLU A 185 -3.67 -20.27 -4.73
N ALA A 186 -2.93 -19.26 -4.25
CA ALA A 186 -2.29 -18.27 -5.10
C ALA A 186 -1.26 -18.87 -6.07
N VAL A 187 -0.41 -19.79 -5.59
CA VAL A 187 0.57 -20.50 -6.42
C VAL A 187 -0.14 -21.35 -7.48
N HIS A 188 -1.14 -22.13 -7.09
CA HIS A 188 -1.89 -22.95 -8.05
C HIS A 188 -2.69 -22.13 -9.05
N PHE A 189 -3.24 -20.99 -8.64
CA PHE A 189 -4.00 -20.10 -9.52
C PHE A 189 -3.08 -19.42 -10.55
N HIS A 190 -1.96 -18.85 -10.11
CA HIS A 190 -1.10 -18.03 -10.97
C HIS A 190 -0.03 -18.82 -11.74
N CYS A 191 0.41 -19.97 -11.22
CA CYS A 191 1.56 -20.71 -11.78
C CYS A 191 1.18 -21.99 -12.50
N ARG A 192 -0.12 -22.19 -12.80
CA ARG A 192 -0.57 -23.31 -13.63
C ARG A 192 0.10 -23.26 -15.00
N ARG A 193 0.77 -24.35 -15.36
CA ARG A 193 1.23 -24.62 -16.72
C ARG A 193 0.00 -24.72 -17.63
N ASN A 194 0.02 -23.98 -18.74
CA ASN A 194 -0.60 -24.48 -19.97
C ASN A 194 0.26 -25.61 -20.53
#